data_AF-A0A2E3AQK2-F1
#
_entry.id   AF-A0A2E3AQK2-F1
#
_cell.length_a   1.000
_cell.length_b   1.000
_cell.length_c   1.000
_cell.angle_alpha   90.00
_cell.angle_beta   90.00
_cell.angle_gamma   90.00
#
_symmetry.space_group_name_H-M   'P 1'
#
loop_
_entity.id
_entity.type
_entity.pdbx_description
1 polymer ?
#
loop_
_entity_poly.entity_id
_entity_poly.type
_entity_poly.pdbx_seq_one_letter_code
_entity_poly.pdbx_strand_id
1 'polypeptide(L)'
;MKVMNDMVNELEIAMIEEGAIGSVQSMALRLLRDKGISRSELAERMEVSVARVSQILADDPKNLSIKKAAVLFYHLGEKLVFTCDRIAVMDRKAENEKEERKQSYLARQSMKKSMATWSSCANDDSNEKYLVAV
;
A
#
# COMPACT_ATOMS: atom_id res chain seq x y z
N MET A 1 -14.86 41.12 3.38
CA MET A 1 -14.69 39.86 2.60
C MET A 1 -13.48 39.04 3.01
N LYS A 2 -12.29 39.63 3.26
CA LYS A 2 -11.08 38.88 3.67
C LYS A 2 -11.25 38.03 4.94
N VAL A 3 -11.81 38.62 6.01
CA VAL A 3 -12.03 37.93 7.30
C VAL A 3 -12.91 36.68 7.19
N MET A 4 -13.93 36.71 6.33
CA MET A 4 -14.83 35.58 6.15
C MET A 4 -14.17 34.44 5.37
N ASN A 5 -13.25 34.76 4.46
CA ASN A 5 -12.46 33.78 3.71
C ASN A 5 -11.41 33.10 4.60
N ASP A 6 -10.80 33.86 5.52
CA ASP A 6 -9.82 33.33 6.48
C ASP A 6 -10.48 32.36 7.48
N MET A 7 -11.68 32.68 7.98
CA MET A 7 -12.45 31.77 8.85
C MET A 7 -12.87 30.47 8.17
N VAL A 8 -13.28 30.52 6.90
CA VAL A 8 -13.65 29.32 6.13
C VAL A 8 -12.44 28.41 5.94
N ASN A 9 -11.26 28.97 5.68
CA ASN A 9 -10.02 28.20 5.56
C ASN A 9 -9.61 27.55 6.89
N GLU A 10 -9.74 28.26 8.02
CA GLU A 10 -9.42 27.69 9.34
C GLU A 10 -10.32 26.49 9.69
N LEU A 11 -11.62 26.58 9.39
CA LEU A 11 -12.55 25.47 9.58
C LEU A 11 -12.21 24.27 8.67
N GLU A 12 -11.87 24.53 7.41
CA GLU A 12 -11.49 23.47 6.47
C GLU A 12 -10.21 22.75 6.93
N ILE A 13 -9.20 23.50 7.39
CA ILE A 13 -7.97 22.93 7.96
C ILE A 13 -8.28 22.06 9.17
N ALA A 14 -9.10 22.56 10.10
CA ALA A 14 -9.49 21.79 11.29
C ALA A 14 -10.22 20.49 10.91
N MET A 15 -11.12 20.52 9.92
CA MET A 15 -11.80 19.32 9.44
C MET A 15 -10.83 18.29 8.84
N ILE A 16 -9.84 18.74 8.07
CA ILE A 16 -8.82 17.86 7.47
C ILE A 16 -7.95 17.24 8.57
N GLU A 17 -7.55 18.03 9.57
CA GLU A 17 -6.75 17.58 10.71
C GLU A 17 -7.49 16.51 11.53
N GLU A 18 -8.73 16.79 11.93
CA GLU A 18 -9.58 15.85 12.67
C GLU A 18 -9.83 14.56 11.87
N GLY A 19 -10.03 14.66 10.55
CA GLY A 19 -10.16 13.51 9.66
C GLY A 19 -8.90 12.62 9.65
N ALA A 20 -7.71 13.24 9.63
CA ALA A 20 -6.45 12.51 9.67
C ALA A 20 -6.21 11.83 11.03
N ILE A 21 -6.48 12.53 12.12
CA ILE A 21 -6.39 12.01 13.49
C ILE A 21 -7.34 10.82 13.66
N GLY A 22 -8.62 10.99 13.31
CA GLY A 22 -9.62 9.94 13.41
C GLY A 22 -9.27 8.70 12.57
N SER A 23 -8.66 8.90 11.40
CA SER A 23 -8.17 7.80 10.56
C SER A 23 -7.08 6.99 11.27
N VAL A 24 -6.09 7.65 11.88
CA VAL A 24 -5.01 6.99 12.64
C VAL A 24 -5.57 6.21 13.83
N GLN A 25 -6.48 6.82 14.59
CA GLN A 25 -7.11 6.17 15.74
C GLN A 25 -7.96 4.96 15.34
N SER A 26 -8.76 5.09 14.27
CA SER A 26 -9.57 4.00 13.74
C SER A 26 -8.71 2.81 13.29
N MET A 27 -7.60 3.08 12.60
CA MET A 27 -6.62 2.04 12.23
C MET A 27 -6.05 1.34 13.46
N ALA A 28 -5.60 2.09 14.47
CA ALA A 28 -5.04 1.51 15.69
C ALA A 28 -6.08 0.66 16.46
N LEU A 29 -7.32 1.13 16.58
CA LEU A 29 -8.41 0.39 17.23
C LEU A 29 -8.78 -0.89 16.48
N ARG A 30 -8.76 -0.87 15.14
CA ARG A 30 -8.97 -2.06 14.31
C ARG A 30 -7.86 -3.08 14.54
N LEU A 31 -6.59 -2.64 14.57
CA LEU A 31 -5.44 -3.52 14.82
C LEU A 31 -5.47 -4.12 16.22
N LEU A 32 -5.82 -3.34 17.25
CA LEU A 32 -5.99 -3.87 18.61
C LEU A 32 -7.03 -4.99 18.65
N ARG A 33 -8.17 -4.79 17.98
CA ARG A 33 -9.24 -5.79 17.89
C ARG A 33 -8.81 -7.03 17.12
N ASP A 34 -8.21 -6.84 15.94
CA ASP A 34 -7.76 -7.91 15.06
C ASP A 34 -6.70 -8.80 15.73
N LYS A 35 -5.77 -8.19 16.46
CA LYS A 35 -4.69 -8.89 17.17
C LYS A 35 -5.07 -9.37 18.56
N GLY A 36 -6.28 -9.08 19.05
CA GLY A 36 -6.72 -9.41 20.40
C GLY A 36 -5.91 -8.72 21.51
N ILE A 37 -5.26 -7.59 21.21
CA ILE A 37 -4.41 -6.87 22.16
C ILE A 37 -5.28 -5.90 22.98
N SER A 38 -5.16 -5.97 24.30
CA SER A 38 -5.85 -5.03 25.19
C SER A 38 -5.12 -3.66 25.24
N ARG A 39 -5.82 -2.60 25.66
CA ARG A 39 -5.17 -1.28 25.87
C ARG A 39 -4.10 -1.33 26.96
N SER A 40 -4.28 -2.18 27.98
CA SER A 40 -3.29 -2.38 29.05
C SER A 40 -2.03 -3.05 28.51
N GLU A 41 -2.19 -4.10 27.71
CA GLU A 41 -1.07 -4.79 27.08
C GLU A 41 -0.32 -3.87 26.11
N LEU A 42 -1.05 -3.07 25.32
CA LEU A 42 -0.41 -2.05 24.48
C LEU A 42 0.38 -1.03 25.32
N ALA A 43 -0.15 -0.61 26.47
CA ALA A 43 0.54 0.31 27.37
C ALA A 43 1.84 -0.29 27.91
N GLU A 44 1.82 -1.57 28.29
CA GLU A 44 3.02 -2.32 28.70
C GLU A 44 4.04 -2.39 27.56
N ARG A 45 3.61 -2.75 26.35
CA ARG A 45 4.50 -2.80 25.17
C ARG A 45 5.14 -1.45 24.85
N MET A 46 4.39 -0.37 25.05
CA MET A 46 4.83 1.01 24.78
C MET A 46 5.59 1.64 25.96
N GLU A 47 5.69 0.96 27.10
CA GLU A 47 6.27 1.49 28.35
C GLU A 47 5.62 2.81 28.82
N VAL A 48 4.29 2.90 28.71
CA VAL A 48 3.50 4.07 29.14
C VAL A 48 2.33 3.66 30.01
N SER A 49 1.65 4.64 30.63
CA SER A 49 0.43 4.36 31.41
C SER A 49 -0.76 4.02 30.50
N VAL A 50 -1.70 3.20 30.99
CA VAL A 50 -2.96 2.90 30.30
C VAL A 50 -3.78 4.17 30.02
N ALA A 51 -3.70 5.15 30.92
CA ALA A 51 -4.29 6.47 30.73
C ALA A 51 -3.69 7.19 29.52
N ARG A 52 -2.37 7.06 29.29
CA ARG A 52 -1.70 7.64 28.12
C ARG A 52 -2.18 7.00 26.82
N VAL A 53 -2.32 5.68 26.78
CA VAL A 53 -2.90 4.98 25.61
C VAL A 53 -4.34 5.43 25.38
N SER A 54 -5.12 5.57 26.45
CA SER A 54 -6.51 6.04 26.35
C SER A 54 -6.62 7.47 25.82
N GLN A 55 -5.73 8.37 26.24
CA GLN A 55 -5.66 9.74 25.70
C GLN A 55 -5.32 9.77 24.19
N ILE A 56 -4.43 8.87 23.75
CA ILE A 56 -4.07 8.76 22.32
C ILE A 56 -5.26 8.27 21.49
N LEU A 57 -6.12 7.42 22.07
CA LEU A 57 -7.26 6.79 21.40
C LEU A 57 -8.61 7.42 21.77
N ALA A 58 -8.63 8.60 22.40
CA ALA A 58 -9.84 9.33 22.79
C ALA A 58 -10.15 10.47 21.80
N ASP A 59 -11.37 11.02 21.88
CA ASP A 59 -11.91 12.00 20.94
C ASP A 59 -11.24 13.39 20.95
N ASP A 60 -10.42 13.71 21.96
CA ASP A 60 -9.67 14.98 22.01
C ASP A 60 -8.15 14.72 22.13
N PRO A 61 -7.52 14.13 21.10
CA PRO A 61 -6.10 13.84 21.12
C PRO A 61 -5.33 15.11 20.72
N LYS A 62 -5.34 16.14 21.57
CA LYS A 62 -4.61 17.42 21.39
C LYS A 62 -3.12 17.30 21.06
N ASN A 63 -2.57 16.09 21.09
CA ASN A 63 -1.15 15.82 20.98
C ASN A 63 -0.83 14.51 20.22
N LEU A 64 -1.67 14.03 19.29
CA LEU A 64 -1.29 12.90 18.42
C LEU A 64 -0.32 13.38 17.33
N SER A 65 0.98 13.34 17.63
CA SER A 65 2.00 13.64 16.64
C SER A 65 2.30 12.44 15.74
N ILE A 66 2.83 12.69 14.54
CA ILE A 66 3.36 11.66 13.63
C ILE A 66 4.30 10.70 14.35
N LYS A 67 5.18 11.22 15.23
CA LYS A 67 6.10 10.41 16.03
C LYS A 67 5.35 9.43 16.95
N LYS A 68 4.30 9.89 17.63
CA LYS A 68 3.51 9.02 18.53
C LYS A 68 2.72 7.99 17.75
N ALA A 69 2.15 8.37 16.61
CA ALA A 69 1.49 7.43 15.71
C ALA A 69 2.49 6.36 15.24
N ALA A 70 3.67 6.74 14.75
CA ALA A 70 4.67 5.77 14.31
C ALA A 70 5.08 4.78 15.42
N VAL A 71 5.31 5.28 16.64
CA VAL A 71 5.63 4.44 17.81
C VAL A 71 4.47 3.50 18.17
N LEU A 72 3.24 4.01 18.19
CA LEU A 72 2.04 3.21 18.43
C LEU A 72 1.94 2.03 17.46
N PHE A 73 2.07 2.28 16.15
CA PHE A 73 1.98 1.22 15.15
C PHE A 73 3.16 0.26 15.23
N TYR A 74 4.37 0.75 15.53
CA TYR A 74 5.53 -0.10 15.76
C TYR A 74 5.28 -1.13 16.88
N HIS A 75 4.72 -0.71 18.03
CA HIS A 75 4.40 -1.62 19.14
C HIS A 75 3.20 -2.53 18.86
N LEU A 76 2.34 -2.14 17.92
CA LEU A 76 1.33 -3.03 17.34
C LEU A 76 1.93 -4.02 16.32
N GLY A 77 3.23 -3.94 16.01
CA GLY A 77 3.89 -4.79 15.03
C GLY A 77 3.59 -4.40 13.57
N GLU A 78 3.19 -3.16 13.34
CA GLU A 78 2.85 -2.62 12.02
C GLU A 78 3.75 -1.45 11.64
N LYS A 79 3.89 -1.22 10.34
CA LYS A 79 4.55 -0.01 9.82
C LYS A 79 3.49 1.01 9.44
N LEU A 80 3.54 2.19 10.06
CA LEU A 80 2.70 3.31 9.65
C LEU A 80 3.21 3.89 8.33
N VAL A 81 2.32 4.01 7.34
CA VAL A 81 2.59 4.63 6.04
C VAL A 81 1.58 5.75 5.83
N PHE A 82 2.07 6.97 5.63
CA PHE A 82 1.24 8.12 5.26
C PHE A 82 1.22 8.27 3.75
N THR A 83 0.06 8.61 3.21
CA THR A 83 -0.13 8.97 1.82
C THR A 83 -1.22 10.03 1.72
N CYS A 84 -1.39 10.62 0.54
CA CYS A 84 -2.55 11.43 0.21
C CYS A 84 -3.16 10.91 -1.10
N ASP A 85 -4.42 11.24 -1.36
CA ASP A 85 -5.17 10.69 -2.48
C ASP A 85 -4.44 10.84 -3.81
N ARG A 86 -3.79 11.99 -4.03
CA ARG A 86 -3.04 12.23 -5.26
C ARG A 86 -1.82 11.33 -5.38
N ILE A 87 -1.06 11.13 -4.30
CA ILE A 87 0.08 10.19 -4.32
C ILE A 87 -0.44 8.77 -4.56
N ALA A 88 -1.51 8.35 -3.87
CA ALA A 88 -2.10 7.02 -4.05
C ALA A 88 -2.57 6.75 -5.49
N VAL A 89 -3.14 7.75 -6.18
CA VAL A 89 -3.51 7.64 -7.60
C VAL A 89 -2.27 7.50 -8.49
N MET A 90 -1.20 8.26 -8.22
CA MET A 90 0.05 8.15 -8.98
C MET A 90 0.72 6.79 -8.80
N ASP A 91 0.73 6.27 -7.57
CA ASP A 91 1.32 4.96 -7.26
C ASP A 91 0.56 3.84 -7.99
N ARG A 92 -0.78 3.85 -7.95
CA ARG A 92 -1.60 2.88 -8.70
C ARG A 92 -1.36 2.95 -10.21
N LYS A 93 -1.23 4.17 -10.76
CA LYS A 93 -0.93 4.34 -12.18
C LYS A 93 0.45 3.77 -12.53
N ALA A 94 1.45 4.04 -11.70
CA ALA A 94 2.81 3.53 -11.90
C ALA A 94 2.87 1.99 -11.81
N GLU A 95 2.07 1.37 -10.94
CA GLU A 95 1.95 -0.08 -10.84
C GLU A 95 1.30 -0.70 -12.09
N ASN A 96 0.21 -0.13 -12.58
CA ASN A 96 -0.45 -0.58 -13.80
C ASN A 96 0.49 -0.51 -15.02
N GLU A 97 1.21 0.60 -15.19
CA GLU A 97 2.18 0.74 -16.28
C GLU A 97 3.32 -0.27 -16.19
N LYS A 98 3.78 -0.61 -14.97
CA LYS A 98 4.79 -1.66 -14.77
C LYS A 98 4.24 -3.02 -15.18
N GLU A 99 3.01 -3.33 -14.83
CA GLU A 99 2.39 -4.62 -15.13
C GLU A 99 2.14 -4.77 -16.64
N GLU A 100 1.63 -3.74 -17.32
CA GLU A 100 1.48 -3.73 -18.78
C GLU A 100 2.80 -3.95 -19.51
N ARG A 101 3.90 -3.35 -19.02
CA ARG A 101 5.25 -3.57 -19.56
C ARG A 101 5.70 -5.01 -19.39
N LYS A 102 5.46 -5.63 -18.23
CA LYS A 102 5.79 -7.04 -18.01
C LYS A 102 4.98 -7.96 -18.91
N GLN A 103 3.67 -7.74 -19.03
CA GLN A 103 2.79 -8.52 -19.89
C GLN A 103 3.23 -8.43 -21.36
N SER A 104 3.55 -7.22 -21.83
CA SER A 104 4.07 -7.00 -23.19
C SER A 104 5.40 -7.72 -23.43
N TYR A 105 6.28 -7.74 -22.43
CA TYR A 105 7.55 -8.46 -22.50
C TYR A 105 7.35 -9.97 -22.58
N LEU A 106 6.49 -10.54 -21.72
CA LEU A 106 6.16 -11.96 -21.71
C LEU A 106 5.48 -12.39 -23.01
N ALA A 107 4.54 -11.59 -23.53
CA ALA A 107 3.90 -11.83 -24.82
C ALA A 107 4.91 -11.88 -25.98
N ARG A 108 5.87 -10.95 -25.99
CA ARG A 108 6.97 -10.96 -26.98
C ARG A 108 7.87 -12.18 -26.85
N GLN A 109 8.20 -12.61 -25.63
CA GLN A 109 8.98 -13.84 -25.44
C GLN A 109 8.22 -15.08 -25.89
N SER A 110 6.93 -15.16 -25.56
CA SER A 110 6.06 -16.28 -25.97
C SER A 110 5.95 -16.38 -27.49
N MET A 111 5.76 -15.25 -28.18
CA MET A 111 5.75 -15.21 -29.66
C MET A 111 7.10 -15.62 -30.28
N LYS A 112 8.23 -15.19 -29.70
CA LYS A 112 9.55 -15.65 -30.18
C LYS A 112 9.72 -17.16 -30.01
N LYS A 113 9.26 -17.71 -28.89
CA LYS A 113 9.31 -19.15 -28.63
C LYS A 113 8.42 -19.93 -29.60
N SER A 114 7.19 -19.48 -29.83
CA SER A 114 6.29 -20.13 -30.79
C SER A 114 6.84 -20.06 -32.22
N MET A 115 7.39 -18.93 -32.66
CA MET A 115 8.04 -18.84 -33.98
C MET A 115 9.26 -19.76 -34.11
N ALA A 116 10.07 -19.90 -33.06
CA ALA A 116 11.19 -20.84 -33.07
C ALA A 116 10.71 -22.30 -33.20
N THR A 117 9.62 -22.67 -32.53
CA THR A 117 9.02 -24.00 -32.65
C THR A 117 8.48 -24.25 -34.06
N TRP A 118 7.77 -23.28 -34.65
CA TRP A 118 7.25 -23.40 -36.02
C TRP A 118 8.38 -23.48 -37.06
N SER A 119 9.46 -22.72 -36.87
CA SER A 119 10.65 -22.80 -37.73
C SER A 119 11.39 -24.14 -37.59
N SER A 120 11.31 -24.79 -36.43
CA SER A 120 11.90 -26.13 -36.22
C SER A 120 11.07 -27.20 -36.92
N CYS A 121 9.73 -27.14 -36.82
CA CYS A 121 8.84 -28.08 -37.50
C CYS A 121 8.90 -27.96 -39.04
N ALA A 122 9.18 -26.77 -39.58
CA ALA A 122 9.33 -26.56 -41.02
C ALA A 122 10.63 -27.16 -41.61
N ASN A 123 11.65 -27.41 -40.78
CA ASN A 123 12.94 -27.95 -41.24
C ASN A 123 13.02 -29.48 -41.15
N ASP A 124 12.21 -30.14 -40.32
CA ASP A 124 12.23 -31.60 -40.18
C ASP A 124 11.56 -32.34 -41.35
N ASP A 125 10.64 -31.70 -42.09
CA ASP A 125 10.01 -32.31 -43.29
C ASP A 125 10.94 -32.36 -44.53
N SER A 126 12.17 -31.85 -44.42
CA SER A 126 13.10 -31.71 -45.55
C SER A 126 14.15 -32.82 -45.67
N ASN A 127 14.26 -33.75 -44.70
CA ASN A 127 15.41 -34.66 -44.62
C ASN A 127 15.08 -36.17 -44.71
N GLU A 128 13.84 -36.55 -45.05
CA GLU A 128 13.41 -37.97 -45.09
C GLU A 128 13.21 -38.57 -46.50
N LYS A 129 13.73 -37.92 -47.54
CA LYS A 129 13.89 -38.50 -48.89
C LYS A 129 15.25 -38.02 -49.37
N TYR A 130 16.32 -38.80 -49.47
CA TYR A 130 16.52 -40.00 -50.28
C TYR A 130 17.74 -40.78 -49.75
N LEU A 131 17.54 -41.86 -48.99
CA LEU A 131 18.58 -42.86 -48.71
C LEU A 131 17.95 -44.25 -48.66
N VAL A 132 17.73 -44.89 -49.83
CA VAL A 132 17.70 -46.35 -49.95
C VAL A 132 18.18 -46.77 -51.35
N ALA A 133 19.31 -47.49 -51.34
CA ALA A 133 19.87 -48.55 -52.23
C ALA A 133 19.63 -48.46 -53.76
N VAL A 134 20.68 -48.37 -54.59
CA VAL A 134 21.62 -49.44 -55.06
C VAL A 134 20.89 -50.56 -55.78
#